data_AF-A0A0Q7RNC3-F1
#
_entry.id   AF-A0A0Q7RNC3-F1
#
_cell.length_a   1.000
_cell.length_b   1.000
_cell.length_c   1.000
_cell.angle_alpha   90.00
_cell.angle_beta   90.00
_cell.angle_gamma   90.00
#
_symmetry.space_group_name_H-M   'P 1'
#
loop_
_entity.id
_entity.type
_entity.pdbx_description
1 polymer ?
#
loop_
_entity_poly.entity_id
_entity_poly.type
_entity_poly.pdbx_seq_one_letter_code
_entity_poly.pdbx_strand_id
1 'polypeptide(L)'
;MRGSSITIGAIIAVVIVAAIALVGMPTYNVYAKQMQGKAAYEQAVQDRRIRVLEAQAALDSAQLTAQAEVARARGTNEANRIMAESLGGPDNYLRWAYIDMLKETAGKAGRETIYIPTEAGMPVLEAGRVSRRQTE
;
A
#
# COMPACT_ATOMS: atom_id res chain seq x y z
N MET A 1 65.80 0.33 58.27
CA MET A 1 64.40 -0.11 58.52
C MET A 1 63.32 0.73 57.82
N ARG A 2 63.64 1.77 57.03
CA ARG A 2 62.62 2.62 56.34
C ARG A 2 62.08 2.04 55.01
N GLY A 3 62.78 1.09 54.39
CA GLY A 3 62.34 0.47 53.13
C GLY A 3 61.19 -0.54 53.30
N SER A 4 61.20 -1.32 54.39
CA SER A 4 60.20 -2.36 54.64
C SER A 4 58.79 -1.81 54.91
N SER A 5 58.68 -0.62 55.50
CA SER A 5 57.38 0.04 55.72
C SER A 5 56.74 0.53 54.42
N ILE A 6 57.54 0.98 53.45
CA ILE A 6 57.06 1.44 52.15
C ILE A 6 56.56 0.25 51.32
N THR A 7 57.28 -0.87 51.34
CA THR A 7 56.86 -2.10 50.63
C THR A 7 55.58 -2.69 51.20
N ILE A 8 55.41 -2.69 52.52
CA ILE A 8 54.18 -3.18 53.16
C ILE A 8 52.99 -2.27 52.82
N GLY A 9 53.16 -0.95 52.85
CA GLY A 9 52.13 0.00 52.45
C GLY A 9 51.69 -0.14 50.99
N ALA A 10 52.64 -0.35 50.08
CA ALA A 10 52.35 -0.57 48.66
C ALA A 10 51.55 -1.87 48.42
N ILE A 11 51.88 -2.96 49.12
CA ILE A 11 51.15 -4.23 49.02
C ILE A 11 49.70 -4.05 49.51
N ILE A 12 49.49 -3.36 50.63
CA ILE A 12 48.15 -3.09 51.16
C ILE A 12 47.31 -2.28 50.16
N ALA A 13 47.89 -1.24 49.55
CA ALA A 13 47.20 -0.45 48.54
C ALA A 13 46.76 -1.28 47.32
N VAL A 14 47.63 -2.16 46.82
CA VAL A 14 47.30 -3.06 45.70
C VAL A 14 46.18 -4.04 46.07
N VAL A 15 46.21 -4.59 47.29
CA VAL A 15 45.15 -5.50 47.77
C VAL A 15 43.81 -4.79 47.89
N ILE A 16 43.80 -3.54 48.36
CA ILE A 16 42.57 -2.73 48.44
C ILE A 16 41.99 -2.46 47.04
N VAL A 17 42.84 -2.08 46.07
CA VAL A 17 42.41 -1.86 44.69
C VAL A 17 41.88 -3.16 44.06
N ALA A 18 42.55 -4.29 44.30
CA ALA A 18 42.11 -5.59 43.81
C ALA A 18 40.77 -6.01 44.42
N ALA A 19 40.55 -5.75 45.72
CA ALA A 19 39.28 -6.03 46.39
C ALA A 19 38.14 -5.16 45.84
N ILE A 20 38.39 -3.87 45.61
CA ILE A 20 37.40 -2.96 45.00
C ILE A 20 37.08 -3.41 43.57
N ALA A 21 38.08 -3.79 42.77
CA ALA A 21 37.87 -4.28 41.41
C ALA A 21 37.05 -5.59 41.40
N LEU A 22 37.39 -6.54 42.28
CA LEU A 22 36.70 -7.84 42.38
C LEU A 22 35.23 -7.71 42.79
N VAL A 23 34.86 -6.68 43.57
CA VAL A 23 33.47 -6.44 43.99
C VAL A 23 32.74 -5.50 43.02
N GLY A 24 33.41 -4.47 42.51
CA GLY A 24 32.83 -3.44 41.64
C GLY A 24 32.54 -3.91 40.21
N MET A 25 33.42 -4.73 39.62
CA MET A 25 33.23 -5.23 38.26
C MET A 25 31.98 -6.14 38.09
N PRO A 26 31.76 -7.18 38.93
CA PRO A 26 30.59 -8.05 38.74
C PRO A 26 29.27 -7.31 39.02
N THR A 27 29.23 -6.40 39.99
CA THR A 27 28.04 -5.62 40.32
C THR A 27 27.66 -4.65 39.20
N TYR A 28 28.65 -3.97 38.61
CA TYR A 28 28.43 -3.13 37.42
C TYR A 28 27.92 -3.93 36.22
N ASN A 29 28.51 -5.10 35.96
CA ASN A 29 28.11 -5.95 34.84
C ASN A 29 26.66 -6.45 34.96
N VAL A 30 26.19 -6.75 36.18
CA VAL A 30 24.79 -7.13 36.42
C VAL A 30 23.86 -5.94 36.18
N TYR A 31 24.20 -4.77 36.71
CA TYR A 31 23.41 -3.56 36.50
C TYR A 31 23.31 -3.19 35.01
N ALA A 32 24.43 -3.24 34.28
CA ALA A 32 24.45 -2.99 32.85
C ALA A 32 23.55 -3.96 32.08
N LYS A 33 23.60 -5.26 32.40
CA LYS A 33 22.72 -6.28 31.79
C LYS A 33 21.24 -6.05 32.13
N GLN A 34 20.91 -5.65 33.36
CA GLN A 34 19.55 -5.33 33.75
C GLN A 34 19.00 -4.12 32.98
N MET A 35 19.78 -3.06 32.87
CA MET A 35 19.39 -1.86 32.11
C MET A 35 19.23 -2.17 30.62
N GLN A 36 20.11 -3.00 30.05
CA GLN A 36 19.98 -3.48 28.68
C GLN A 36 18.70 -4.30 28.48
N GLY A 37 18.38 -5.22 29.40
CA GLY A 37 17.16 -6.02 29.33
C GLY A 37 15.89 -5.17 29.43
N LYS A 38 15.89 -4.17 30.32
CA LYS A 38 14.79 -3.21 30.44
C LYS A 38 14.60 -2.40 29.15
N ALA A 39 15.67 -1.87 28.58
CA ALA A 39 15.61 -1.13 27.33
C ALA A 39 15.09 -1.99 26.18
N ALA A 40 15.57 -3.24 26.04
CA ALA A 40 15.11 -4.17 25.02
C ALA A 40 13.61 -4.53 25.19
N TYR A 41 13.15 -4.71 26.43
CA TYR A 41 11.74 -4.95 26.72
C TYR A 41 10.86 -3.74 26.34
N GLU A 42 11.27 -2.54 26.75
CA GLU A 42 10.55 -1.30 26.43
C GLU A 42 10.45 -1.07 24.92
N GLN A 43 11.56 -1.29 24.18
CA GLN A 43 11.57 -1.25 22.72
C GLN A 43 10.59 -2.27 22.13
N ALA A 44 10.65 -3.53 22.55
CA ALA A 44 9.75 -4.56 22.03
C ALA A 44 8.27 -4.26 22.29
N VAL A 45 7.94 -3.62 23.43
CA VAL A 45 6.58 -3.16 23.73
C VAL A 45 6.17 -2.02 22.81
N GLN A 46 7.04 -1.04 22.58
CA GLN A 46 6.79 0.07 21.66
C GLN A 46 6.56 -0.45 20.23
N ASP A 47 7.42 -1.33 19.74
CA ASP A 47 7.30 -1.91 18.39
C ASP A 47 6.00 -2.69 18.20
N ARG A 48 5.52 -3.37 19.24
CA ARG A 48 4.21 -4.05 19.21
C ARG A 48 3.07 -3.03 19.16
N ARG A 49 3.14 -1.96 19.95
CA ARG A 49 2.12 -0.89 19.92
C ARG A 49 2.06 -0.19 18.57
N ILE A 50 3.21 0.12 17.98
CA ILE A 50 3.31 0.70 16.64
C ILE A 50 2.63 -0.22 15.63
N ARG A 51 2.96 -1.52 15.62
CA ARG A 51 2.33 -2.48 14.70
C ARG A 51 0.83 -2.59 14.86
N VAL A 52 0.32 -2.51 16.09
CA VAL A 52 -1.14 -2.52 16.33
C VAL A 52 -1.79 -1.25 15.80
N LEU A 53 -1.17 -0.09 16.03
CA LEU A 53 -1.68 1.19 15.51
C LEU A 53 -1.63 1.23 13.98
N GLU A 54 -0.57 0.72 13.36
CA GLU A 54 -0.45 0.59 11.92
C GLU A 54 -1.51 -0.35 11.34
N ALA A 55 -1.73 -1.51 11.98
CA ALA A 55 -2.76 -2.45 11.56
C ALA A 55 -4.18 -1.84 11.68
N GLN A 56 -4.44 -1.09 12.75
CA GLN A 56 -5.72 -0.39 12.92
C GLN A 56 -5.89 0.70 11.86
N ALA A 57 -4.87 1.52 11.61
CA ALA A 57 -4.91 2.55 10.58
C ALA A 57 -5.13 1.96 9.18
N ALA A 58 -4.52 0.80 8.89
CA ALA A 58 -4.74 0.08 7.63
C ALA A 58 -6.17 -0.44 7.52
N LEU A 59 -6.75 -0.98 8.60
CA LEU A 59 -8.15 -1.41 8.64
C LEU A 59 -9.09 -0.22 8.37
N ASP A 60 -8.89 0.88 9.09
CA ASP A 60 -9.73 2.08 8.97
C ASP A 60 -9.64 2.68 7.56
N SER A 61 -8.43 2.73 6.99
CA SER A 61 -8.22 3.15 5.62
C SER A 61 -8.94 2.25 4.62
N ALA A 62 -8.86 0.92 4.79
CA ALA A 62 -9.55 -0.01 3.89
C ALA A 62 -11.08 0.13 3.99
N GLN A 63 -11.62 0.34 5.19
CA GLN A 63 -13.05 0.59 5.39
C GLN A 63 -13.51 1.87 4.71
N LEU A 64 -12.76 2.97 4.85
CA LEU A 64 -13.08 4.24 4.21
C LEU A 64 -13.01 4.13 2.67
N THR A 65 -12.01 3.44 2.15
CA THR A 65 -11.90 3.16 0.71
C THR A 65 -13.10 2.35 0.21
N ALA A 66 -13.47 1.28 0.91
CA ALA A 66 -14.62 0.46 0.55
C ALA A 66 -15.92 1.27 0.58
N GLN A 67 -16.13 2.13 1.59
CA GLN A 67 -17.28 3.02 1.65
C GLN A 67 -17.30 4.02 0.49
N ALA A 68 -16.15 4.60 0.15
CA ALA A 68 -16.03 5.51 -0.98
C ALA A 68 -16.33 4.80 -2.32
N GLU A 69 -15.90 3.56 -2.49
CA GLU A 69 -16.23 2.73 -3.66
C GLU A 69 -17.73 2.43 -3.76
N VAL A 70 -18.39 2.09 -2.65
CA VAL A 70 -19.84 1.88 -2.62
C VAL A 70 -20.58 3.18 -2.97
N ALA A 71 -20.17 4.32 -2.41
CA ALA A 71 -20.78 5.61 -2.72
C ALA A 71 -20.60 5.98 -4.21
N ARG A 72 -19.40 5.74 -4.76
CA ARG A 72 -19.12 5.94 -6.19
C ARG A 72 -19.99 5.05 -7.06
N ALA A 73 -20.06 3.75 -6.76
CA ALA A 73 -20.88 2.79 -7.50
C ALA A 73 -22.37 3.15 -7.45
N ARG A 74 -22.87 3.59 -6.29
CA ARG A 74 -24.25 4.11 -6.15
C ARG A 74 -24.48 5.35 -7.00
N GLY A 75 -23.56 6.31 -6.98
CA GLY A 75 -23.65 7.51 -7.81
C GLY A 75 -23.66 7.20 -9.30
N THR A 76 -22.79 6.30 -9.76
CA THR A 76 -22.78 5.84 -11.16
C THR A 76 -24.07 5.12 -11.54
N ASN A 77 -24.59 4.25 -10.66
CA ASN A 77 -25.84 3.55 -10.93
C ASN A 77 -27.02 4.52 -11.04
N GLU A 78 -27.12 5.47 -10.11
CA GLU A 78 -28.18 6.49 -10.13
C GLU A 78 -28.08 7.39 -11.37
N ALA A 79 -26.87 7.81 -11.74
CA ALA A 79 -26.65 8.55 -12.98
C ALA A 79 -27.09 7.75 -14.21
N ASN A 80 -26.73 6.47 -14.28
CA ASN A 80 -27.14 5.59 -15.38
C ASN A 80 -28.66 5.40 -15.42
N ARG A 81 -29.31 5.25 -14.26
CA ARG A 81 -30.76 5.15 -14.14
C ARG A 81 -31.46 6.40 -14.67
N ILE A 82 -31.02 7.58 -14.24
CA ILE A 82 -31.56 8.86 -14.71
C ILE A 82 -31.39 9.01 -16.22
N MET A 83 -30.23 8.66 -16.76
CA MET A 83 -29.96 8.71 -18.20
C MET A 83 -30.86 7.74 -18.98
N ALA A 84 -31.02 6.50 -18.49
CA ALA A 84 -31.89 5.51 -19.11
C ALA A 84 -33.36 5.96 -19.12
N GLU A 85 -33.86 6.48 -18.01
CA GLU A 85 -35.22 7.03 -17.92
C GLU A 85 -35.41 8.24 -18.85
N SER A 86 -34.43 9.17 -18.86
CA SER A 86 -34.49 10.39 -19.68
C SER A 86 -34.44 10.12 -21.19
N LEU A 87 -33.77 9.05 -21.61
CA LEU A 87 -33.67 8.64 -23.02
C LEU A 87 -34.82 7.71 -23.46
N GLY A 88 -35.79 7.44 -22.58
CA GLY A 88 -36.95 6.60 -22.90
C GLY A 88 -36.68 5.10 -22.85
N GLY A 89 -35.67 4.66 -22.09
CA GLY A 89 -35.41 3.27 -21.77
C GLY A 89 -33.98 2.79 -22.07
N PRO A 90 -33.66 1.52 -21.71
CA PRO A 90 -32.32 0.95 -21.83
C PRO A 90 -31.74 0.95 -23.25
N ASP A 91 -32.56 0.66 -24.26
CA ASP A 91 -32.08 0.55 -25.65
C ASP A 91 -31.56 1.89 -26.20
N ASN A 92 -32.25 2.99 -25.89
CA ASN A 92 -31.82 4.32 -26.31
C ASN A 92 -30.60 4.80 -25.52
N TYR A 93 -30.49 4.41 -24.25
CA TYR A 93 -29.29 4.66 -23.45
C TYR A 93 -28.06 3.96 -23.99
N LEU A 94 -28.16 2.67 -24.35
CA LEU A 94 -27.05 1.94 -24.95
C LEU A 94 -26.62 2.55 -26.29
N ARG A 95 -27.58 2.98 -27.13
CA ARG A 95 -27.29 3.71 -28.37
C ARG A 95 -26.57 5.03 -28.10
N TRP A 96 -27.04 5.81 -27.14
CA TRP A 96 -26.40 7.07 -26.74
C TRP A 96 -24.97 6.82 -26.24
N ALA A 97 -24.78 5.85 -25.33
CA ALA A 97 -23.47 5.50 -24.78
C ALA A 97 -22.47 5.08 -25.86
N TYR A 98 -22.94 4.31 -26.86
CA TYR A 98 -22.13 3.95 -28.02
C TYR A 98 -21.72 5.16 -28.85
N ILE A 99 -22.66 6.08 -29.15
CA ILE A 99 -22.36 7.31 -29.89
C ILE A 99 -21.38 8.19 -29.10
N ASP A 100 -21.54 8.29 -27.78
CA ASP A 100 -20.68 9.08 -26.92
C ASP A 100 -19.24 8.54 -26.90
N MET A 101 -19.09 7.21 -26.74
CA MET A 101 -17.79 6.52 -26.85
C MET A 101 -17.14 6.75 -28.23
N LEU A 102 -17.91 6.71 -29.32
CA LEU A 102 -17.40 7.02 -30.66
C LEU A 102 -16.92 8.47 -30.76
N LYS A 103 -17.64 9.43 -30.18
CA LYS A 103 -17.24 10.85 -30.19
C LYS A 103 -15.93 11.07 -29.42
N GLU A 104 -15.78 10.45 -28.25
CA GLU A 104 -14.54 10.54 -27.46
C GLU A 104 -13.34 9.91 -28.18
N THR A 105 -13.56 8.82 -28.90
CA THR A 105 -12.49 8.09 -29.60
C THR A 105 -12.14 8.73 -30.94
N ALA A 106 -13.12 9.31 -31.65
CA ALA A 106 -12.93 9.95 -32.96
C ALA A 106 -11.95 11.14 -32.95
N GLY A 107 -11.70 11.76 -31.79
CA GLY A 107 -10.73 12.85 -31.64
C GLY A 107 -9.28 12.42 -31.43
N LYS A 108 -8.99 11.12 -31.28
CA LYS A 108 -7.64 10.57 -31.09
C LYS A 108 -7.12 9.95 -32.38
N ALA A 109 -5.92 10.34 -32.81
CA ALA A 109 -5.34 9.91 -34.08
C ALA A 109 -5.03 8.39 -34.08
N GLY A 110 -5.92 7.61 -34.68
CA GLY A 110 -5.82 6.15 -34.77
C GLY A 110 -7.21 5.56 -34.91
N ARG A 111 -7.72 5.45 -36.15
CA ARG A 111 -9.03 4.86 -36.46
C ARG A 111 -9.06 3.38 -36.03
N GLU A 112 -9.46 3.12 -34.79
CA GLU A 112 -9.89 1.79 -34.38
C GLU A 112 -11.24 1.51 -35.04
N THR A 113 -11.22 0.64 -36.05
CA THR A 113 -12.43 -0.01 -36.54
C THR A 113 -13.06 -0.77 -35.38
N ILE A 114 -14.05 -0.16 -34.72
CA ILE A 114 -14.83 -0.82 -33.68
C ILE A 114 -15.73 -1.84 -34.38
N TYR A 115 -15.30 -3.10 -34.36
CA TYR A 115 -16.03 -4.22 -34.93
C TYR A 115 -17.22 -4.55 -34.01
N ILE A 116 -18.41 -4.11 -34.39
CA ILE A 116 -19.65 -4.59 -33.77
C ILE A 116 -20.09 -5.82 -34.57
N PRO A 117 -20.02 -7.04 -34.01
CA PRO A 117 -20.64 -8.19 -34.64
C PRO A 117 -22.15 -7.95 -34.65
N THR A 118 -22.70 -7.62 -35.82
CA THR A 118 -24.12 -7.92 -36.06
C THR A 118 -24.24 -9.44 -36.14
N GLU A 119 -25.38 -10.01 -35.72
CA GLU A 119 -25.60 -11.46 -35.62
C GLU A 119 -25.46 -12.26 -36.94
N ALA A 120 -25.07 -11.60 -38.03
CA ALA A 120 -24.80 -12.20 -39.33
C ALA A 120 -23.36 -11.96 -39.82
N GLY A 121 -22.36 -12.07 -38.94
CA GLY A 121 -20.98 -12.52 -39.26
C GLY A 121 -20.16 -11.85 -40.36
N MET A 122 -20.66 -10.82 -41.05
CA MET A 122 -19.99 -10.21 -42.21
C MET A 122 -20.01 -8.68 -42.13
N PRO A 123 -18.84 -8.02 -42.18
CA PRO A 123 -18.76 -6.57 -42.27
C PRO A 123 -19.40 -6.06 -43.57
N VAL A 124 -20.35 -5.12 -43.46
CA VAL A 124 -21.02 -4.47 -44.62
C VAL A 124 -20.10 -3.48 -45.35
N LEU A 125 -18.81 -3.39 -44.98
CA LEU A 125 -17.83 -2.48 -45.55
C LEU A 125 -17.09 -3.04 -46.80
N GLU A 126 -17.28 -4.31 -47.14
CA GLU A 126 -16.79 -4.91 -48.39
C GLU A 126 -17.85 -5.10 -49.49
N ALA A 127 -19.16 -5.16 -49.15
CA ALA A 127 -20.22 -5.50 -50.11
C ALA A 127 -20.34 -4.52 -51.29
N GLY A 128 -20.00 -3.24 -51.10
CA GLY A 128 -20.01 -2.23 -52.17
C GLY A 128 -18.78 -2.26 -53.09
N ARG A 129 -17.69 -2.94 -52.71
CA ARG A 129 -16.43 -2.95 -53.49
C ARG A 129 -16.41 -4.05 -54.56
N VAL A 130 -17.17 -5.13 -54.37
CA VAL A 130 -17.25 -6.25 -55.33
C VAL A 130 -18.09 -5.88 -56.57
N SER A 131 -19.12 -5.04 -56.42
CA SER A 131 -20.01 -4.67 -57.54
C SER A 131 -19.34 -3.82 -58.63
N ARG A 132 -18.23 -3.12 -58.33
CA ARG A 132 -17.58 -2.21 -59.28
C ARG A 132 -16.51 -2.90 -60.17
N ARG A 133 -16.10 -4.14 -59.86
CA ARG A 133 -15.08 -4.86 -60.64
C ARG A 133 -15.62 -5.86 -61.66
N GLN A 134 -16.95 -6.02 -61.77
CA GLN A 134 -17.56 -6.99 -62.70
C GLN A 134 -18.12 -6.34 -63.97
N THR A 135 -17.78 -5.08 -64.24
CA THR A 135 -18.27 -4.33 -65.42
C THR A 135 -17.16 -3.74 -66.30
N GLU A 136 -15.94 -4.24 -66.17
CA GLU A 136 -14.86 -4.03 -67.17
C GLU A 136 -14.46 -5.35 -67.82
#